data_AF-A0A0C3Q9E4-F1
#
_entry.id   AF-A0A0C3Q9E4-F1
#
_cell.length_a   1.000
_cell.length_b   1.000
_cell.length_c   1.000
_cell.angle_alpha   90.00
_cell.angle_beta   90.00
_cell.angle_gamma   90.00
#
_symmetry.space_group_name_H-M   'P 1'
#
loop_
_entity.id
_entity.type
_entity.pdbx_description
1 polymer ?
#
loop_
_entity_poly.entity_id
_entity_poly.type
_entity_poly.pdbx_seq_one_letter_code
_entity_poly.pdbx_strand_id
1 'polypeptide(L)'
;MEDLQLNEDCFIIPFQPDSDLDSQLDTIVSSYPSYDVEGGPKRRRKAFDIIWNRIQLRFHDTIRSFDTTLSNTLCDFIVDAYDYAEFGPPPLPTLPTAAVVGGSSNRRSFIFERAFAMYRESKSVFVSKLHARDCANLTSAMRCLILGFIGQVAADEDEEEDANGVGGSRSGGPALANYDINLLEAWYRPLAKRQSPPKLVVVISDFEAFDTSVLEDMLYICRQVPSFLT
;
A
#
# COMPACT_ATOMS: atom_id res chain seq x y z
N MET A 1 38.52 -24.84 -5.27
CA MET A 1 38.49 -23.71 -6.21
C MET A 1 37.95 -24.29 -7.50
N GLU A 2 36.63 -24.50 -7.53
CA GLU A 2 35.92 -25.12 -8.66
C GLU A 2 35.59 -24.05 -9.70
N ASP A 3 35.55 -24.50 -10.95
CA ASP A 3 35.51 -23.73 -12.18
C ASP A 3 34.34 -22.74 -12.22
N LEU A 4 34.67 -21.44 -12.30
CA LEU A 4 33.74 -20.38 -12.66
C LEU A 4 33.31 -20.57 -14.12
N GLN A 5 32.10 -21.09 -14.34
CA GLN A 5 31.48 -21.09 -15.66
C GLN A 5 31.21 -19.64 -16.09
N LEU A 6 31.99 -19.19 -17.08
CA LEU A 6 32.07 -17.81 -17.58
C LEU A 6 30.82 -17.29 -18.34
N ASN A 7 29.67 -17.95 -18.24
CA ASN A 7 28.47 -17.64 -19.03
C ASN A 7 27.21 -17.33 -18.21
N GLU A 8 27.32 -17.07 -16.91
CA GLU A 8 26.18 -16.68 -16.06
C GLU A 8 26.22 -15.18 -15.72
N ASP A 9 25.11 -14.47 -15.94
CA ASP A 9 24.96 -13.02 -15.69
C ASP A 9 24.69 -12.68 -14.20
N CYS A 10 24.52 -13.70 -13.34
CA CYS A 10 24.27 -13.53 -11.92
C CYS A 10 24.88 -14.69 -11.13
N PHE A 11 25.73 -14.36 -10.16
CA PHE A 11 26.32 -15.33 -9.24
C PHE A 11 25.72 -15.16 -7.85
N ILE A 12 25.11 -16.22 -7.33
CA ILE A 12 24.71 -16.31 -5.94
C ILE A 12 25.88 -16.93 -5.19
N ILE A 13 26.45 -16.21 -4.22
CA ILE A 13 27.41 -16.78 -3.28
C ILE A 13 26.60 -17.30 -2.09
N PRO A 14 26.35 -18.63 -1.99
CA PRO A 14 25.60 -19.16 -0.87
C PRO A 14 26.40 -18.96 0.42
N PHE A 15 25.77 -18.35 1.42
CA PHE A 15 26.32 -18.33 2.77
C PHE A 15 26.25 -19.75 3.34
N GLN A 16 27.40 -20.39 3.47
CA GLN A 16 27.54 -21.62 4.25
C GLN A 16 27.89 -21.20 5.67
N PRO A 17 27.01 -21.41 6.67
CA PRO A 17 27.34 -21.13 8.05
C PRO A 17 28.42 -22.12 8.49
N ASP A 18 29.69 -21.71 8.43
CA ASP A 18 30.71 -22.36 9.22
C ASP A 18 30.29 -22.24 10.69
N SER A 19 30.24 -23.36 11.40
CA SER A 19 29.79 -23.44 12.80
C SER A 19 30.56 -22.52 13.77
N ASP A 20 31.68 -21.95 13.32
CA ASP A 20 32.55 -21.07 14.10
C ASP A 20 32.26 -19.57 13.90
N LEU A 21 31.41 -19.18 12.93
CA LEU A 21 31.12 -17.77 12.61
C LEU A 21 30.10 -17.12 13.55
N ASP A 22 29.13 -17.88 14.04
CA ASP A 22 28.13 -17.39 15.01
C ASP A 22 28.78 -16.96 16.34
N SER A 23 29.93 -17.55 16.68
CA SER A 23 30.73 -17.20 17.85
C SER A 23 31.48 -15.86 17.69
N GLN A 24 31.70 -15.41 16.45
CA GLN A 24 32.47 -14.19 16.14
C GLN A 24 31.60 -12.94 15.99
N LEU A 25 30.32 -13.09 15.64
CA LEU A 25 29.36 -11.99 15.45
C LEU A 25 29.14 -11.13 16.71
N ASP A 26 29.32 -11.70 17.90
CA ASP A 26 29.20 -10.99 19.19
C ASP A 26 30.46 -10.22 19.61
N THR A 27 31.53 -10.31 18.82
CA THR A 27 32.82 -9.70 19.16
C THR A 27 32.93 -8.32 18.52
N ILE A 28 32.16 -7.36 19.03
CA ILE A 28 32.40 -5.95 18.70
C ILE A 28 33.76 -5.57 19.31
N VAL A 29 34.80 -5.54 18.50
CA VAL A 29 36.17 -5.19 18.93
C VAL A 29 36.33 -3.67 18.94
N SER A 30 37.03 -3.16 19.95
CA SER A 30 37.39 -1.75 20.02
C SER A 30 38.45 -1.41 18.97
N SER A 31 38.33 -0.27 18.29
CA SER A 31 39.39 0.25 17.41
C SER A 31 40.67 0.63 18.17
N TYR A 32 40.58 0.85 19.49
CA TYR A 32 41.74 1.17 20.35
C TYR A 32 41.66 0.42 21.70
N PRO A 33 41.94 -0.89 21.72
CA PRO A 33 41.74 -1.73 22.90
C PRO A 33 42.54 -1.27 24.12
N SER A 34 43.73 -0.70 23.93
CA SER A 34 44.62 -0.25 25.00
C SER A 34 44.13 0.98 25.76
N TYR A 35 43.19 1.73 25.19
CA TYR A 35 42.60 2.93 25.80
C TYR A 35 41.12 2.75 26.14
N ASP A 36 40.57 1.55 25.90
CA ASP A 36 39.16 1.28 26.12
C ASP A 36 38.89 0.79 27.54
N VAL A 37 37.67 1.00 28.00
CA VAL A 37 37.20 0.47 29.28
C VAL A 37 36.78 -0.99 29.12
N GLU A 38 36.84 -1.76 30.21
CA GLU A 38 36.39 -3.15 30.21
C GLU A 38 34.92 -3.26 29.77
N GLY A 39 34.66 -4.10 28.75
CA GLY A 39 33.35 -4.21 28.10
C GLY A 39 32.91 -2.94 27.34
N GLY A 40 33.81 -2.00 27.08
CA GLY A 40 33.56 -0.71 26.44
C GLY A 40 32.78 -0.79 25.13
N PRO A 41 33.16 -1.66 24.17
CA PRO A 41 32.42 -1.81 22.91
C PRO A 41 30.96 -2.22 23.11
N LYS A 42 30.70 -3.20 23.98
CA LYS A 42 29.33 -3.64 24.30
C LYS A 42 28.52 -2.53 24.98
N ARG A 43 29.13 -1.77 25.89
CA ARG A 43 28.49 -0.62 26.56
C ARG A 43 28.16 0.50 25.57
N ARG A 44 29.08 0.85 24.67
CA ARG A 44 28.84 1.85 23.61
C ARG A 44 27.76 1.40 22.65
N ARG A 45 27.75 0.12 22.25
CA ARG A 45 26.69 -0.43 21.39
C ARG A 45 25.33 -0.33 22.07
N LYS A 46 25.21 -0.76 23.32
CA LYS A 46 23.97 -0.64 24.09
C LYS A 46 23.51 0.82 24.22
N ALA A 47 24.43 1.74 24.52
CA ALA A 47 24.10 3.16 24.60
C ALA A 47 23.65 3.72 23.24
N PHE A 48 24.33 3.34 22.16
CA PHE A 48 23.94 3.68 20.79
C PHE A 48 22.54 3.15 20.49
N ASP A 49 22.24 1.88 20.74
CA ASP A 49 20.94 1.28 20.45
C ASP A 49 19.82 1.99 21.24
N ILE A 50 20.05 2.32 22.50
CA ILE A 50 19.08 3.08 23.32
C ILE A 50 18.82 4.47 22.70
N ILE A 51 19.88 5.21 22.36
CA ILE A 51 19.77 6.56 21.81
C ILE A 51 19.15 6.53 20.42
N TRP A 52 19.57 5.59 19.58
CA TRP A 52 19.08 5.39 18.22
C TRP A 52 17.58 5.10 18.24
N ASN A 53 17.15 4.14 19.07
CA ASN A 53 15.73 3.81 19.21
C ASN A 53 14.92 5.03 19.66
N ARG A 54 15.42 5.81 20.61
CA ARG A 54 14.75 7.04 21.06
C ARG A 54 14.63 8.08 19.95
N ILE A 55 15.68 8.30 19.15
CA ILE A 55 15.66 9.23 18.02
C ILE A 55 14.68 8.73 16.96
N GLN A 56 14.75 7.45 16.63
CA GLN A 56 13.88 6.82 15.65
C GLN A 56 12.40 6.93 16.05
N LEU A 57 12.06 6.66 17.31
CA LEU A 57 10.70 6.85 17.83
C LEU A 57 10.23 8.29 17.68
N ARG A 58 11.04 9.27 18.13
CA ARG A 58 10.70 10.70 17.99
C ARG A 58 10.52 11.12 16.54
N PHE A 59 11.36 10.62 15.65
CA PHE A 59 11.28 10.91 14.22
C PHE A 59 9.97 10.37 13.63
N HIS A 60 9.63 9.10 13.93
CA HIS A 60 8.37 8.52 13.50
C HIS A 60 7.16 9.23 14.10
N ASP A 61 7.18 9.61 15.38
CA ASP A 61 6.09 10.34 16.01
C ASP A 61 5.88 11.72 15.38
N THR A 62 6.98 12.41 15.04
CA THR A 62 6.91 13.70 14.35
C THR A 62 6.30 13.54 12.96
N ILE A 63 6.77 12.57 12.17
CA ILE A 63 6.20 12.28 10.85
C ILE A 63 4.72 11.92 10.96
N ARG A 64 4.37 11.05 11.91
CA ARG A 64 2.98 10.67 12.17
C ARG A 64 2.13 11.88 12.46
N SER A 65 2.59 12.78 13.33
CA SER A 65 1.84 13.98 13.70
C SER A 65 1.57 14.90 12.51
N PHE A 66 2.56 15.09 11.64
CA PHE A 66 2.40 15.89 10.43
C PHE A 66 1.40 15.23 9.47
N ASP A 67 1.56 13.94 9.23
CA ASP A 67 0.74 13.21 8.29
C ASP A 67 -0.72 13.12 8.79
N THR A 68 -0.99 13.22 10.11
CA THR A 68 -2.34 13.03 10.68
C THR A 68 -3.31 14.07 10.17
N THR A 69 -2.86 15.32 10.02
CA THR A 69 -3.68 16.39 9.49
C THR A 69 -4.16 16.04 8.08
N LEU A 70 -3.25 15.62 7.20
CA LEU A 70 -3.59 15.24 5.83
C LEU A 70 -4.47 13.98 5.78
N SER A 71 -4.18 12.97 6.60
CA SER A 71 -5.04 11.78 6.71
C SER A 71 -6.46 12.16 7.11
N ASN A 72 -6.64 13.03 8.10
CA ASN A 72 -7.96 13.48 8.55
C ASN A 72 -8.69 14.27 7.45
N THR A 73 -8.01 15.21 6.79
CA THR A 73 -8.62 15.96 5.68
C THR A 73 -9.06 15.05 4.53
N LEU A 74 -8.29 13.99 4.23
CA LEU A 74 -8.70 12.98 3.24
C LEU A 74 -9.91 12.19 3.72
N CYS A 75 -9.95 11.78 4.99
CA CYS A 75 -11.10 11.12 5.59
C CYS A 75 -12.36 11.98 5.50
N ASP A 76 -12.27 13.25 5.88
CA ASP A 76 -13.38 14.21 5.81
C ASP A 76 -13.87 14.36 4.36
N PHE A 77 -12.94 14.54 3.40
CA PHE A 77 -13.28 14.59 1.98
C PHE A 77 -14.02 13.34 1.49
N ILE A 78 -13.60 12.15 1.93
CA ILE A 78 -14.26 10.89 1.55
C ILE A 78 -15.64 10.80 2.17
N VAL A 79 -15.81 11.18 3.45
CA VAL A 79 -17.10 11.17 4.15
C VAL A 79 -18.09 12.14 3.50
N ASP A 80 -17.63 13.32 3.13
CA ASP A 80 -18.44 14.38 2.51
C ASP A 80 -18.64 14.17 1.01
N ALA A 81 -17.91 13.24 0.38
CA ALA A 81 -18.07 12.95 -1.04
C ALA A 81 -19.51 12.53 -1.34
N TYR A 82 -20.14 13.22 -2.31
CA TYR A 82 -21.53 13.06 -2.71
C TYR A 82 -22.58 13.46 -1.64
N ASP A 83 -22.18 14.11 -0.54
CA ASP A 83 -23.14 14.78 0.34
C ASP A 83 -23.58 16.11 -0.29
N TYR A 84 -24.81 16.12 -0.81
CA TYR A 84 -25.40 17.28 -1.51
C TYR A 84 -26.44 18.02 -0.67
N ALA A 85 -26.38 17.92 0.67
CA ALA A 85 -27.42 18.41 1.57
C ALA A 85 -27.88 19.87 1.32
N GLU A 86 -27.00 20.78 0.87
CA GLU A 86 -27.34 22.19 0.66
C GLU A 86 -27.79 22.56 -0.76
N PHE A 87 -27.26 21.90 -1.80
CA PHE A 87 -27.43 22.36 -3.19
C PHE A 87 -28.05 21.32 -4.14
N GLY A 88 -28.28 20.10 -3.66
CA GLY A 88 -28.72 18.98 -4.49
C GLY A 88 -27.63 18.49 -5.44
N PRO A 89 -27.83 17.31 -6.06
CA PRO A 89 -26.83 16.73 -6.94
C PRO A 89 -26.64 17.60 -8.20
N PRO A 90 -25.41 17.69 -8.74
CA PRO A 90 -25.16 18.44 -9.95
C PRO A 90 -25.93 17.83 -11.14
N PRO A 91 -26.26 18.63 -12.17
CA PRO A 91 -26.98 18.15 -13.36
C PRO A 91 -26.25 17.02 -14.10
N LEU A 92 -24.93 16.99 -13.96
CA LEU A 92 -24.06 15.96 -14.52
C LEU A 92 -23.27 15.33 -13.38
N PRO A 93 -23.31 14.00 -13.21
CA PRO A 93 -22.54 13.36 -12.17
C PRO A 93 -21.05 13.48 -12.48
N THR A 94 -20.30 13.84 -11.45
CA THR A 94 -18.85 14.01 -11.46
C THR A 94 -18.22 13.08 -10.43
N LEU A 95 -17.02 12.59 -10.71
CA LEU A 95 -16.22 11.83 -9.74
C LEU A 95 -15.49 12.81 -8.80
N PRO A 96 -15.81 12.87 -7.49
CA PRO A 96 -15.08 13.66 -6.52
C PRO A 96 -13.61 13.24 -6.55
N THR A 97 -12.74 14.21 -6.84
CA THR A 97 -11.32 13.96 -7.04
C THR A 97 -10.52 14.90 -6.17
N ALA A 98 -9.57 14.36 -5.41
CA ALA A 98 -8.63 15.13 -4.62
C ALA A 98 -7.21 14.92 -5.14
N ALA A 99 -6.51 16.01 -5.46
CA ALA A 99 -5.11 15.97 -5.87
C ALA A 99 -4.21 16.11 -4.62
N VAL A 100 -3.49 15.05 -4.27
CA VAL A 100 -2.52 15.08 -3.16
C VAL A 100 -1.14 15.45 -3.70
N VAL A 101 -0.75 16.69 -3.48
CA VAL A 101 0.50 17.26 -4.02
C VAL A 101 1.63 17.17 -3.00
N GLY A 102 2.81 16.76 -3.47
CA GLY A 102 4.05 16.77 -2.70
C GLY A 102 4.46 15.42 -2.09
N GLY A 103 5.68 15.39 -1.54
CA GLY A 103 6.31 14.20 -0.98
C GLY A 103 6.82 13.19 -2.03
N SER A 104 7.48 12.14 -1.56
CA SER A 104 7.82 10.98 -2.40
C SER A 104 6.62 10.03 -2.53
N SER A 105 6.62 9.19 -3.56
CA SER A 105 5.56 8.18 -3.78
C SER A 105 5.38 7.26 -2.56
N ASN A 106 6.49 6.80 -1.98
CA ASN A 106 6.49 5.95 -0.78
C ASN A 106 5.80 6.64 0.42
N ARG A 107 6.03 7.95 0.61
CA ARG A 107 5.40 8.70 1.69
C ARG A 107 3.89 8.82 1.48
N ARG A 108 3.45 9.14 0.26
CA ARG A 108 2.02 9.21 -0.07
C ARG A 108 1.33 7.86 0.16
N SER A 109 1.96 6.77 -0.25
CA SER A 109 1.43 5.42 -0.02
C SER A 109 1.19 5.13 1.46
N PHE A 110 2.13 5.53 2.34
CA PHE A 110 1.98 5.38 3.79
C PHE A 110 0.83 6.23 4.36
N ILE A 111 0.70 7.48 3.92
CA ILE A 111 -0.40 8.37 4.33
C ILE A 111 -1.75 7.76 3.95
N PHE A 112 -1.86 7.23 2.72
CA PHE A 112 -3.06 6.56 2.24
C PHE A 112 -3.36 5.30 3.06
N GLU A 113 -2.41 4.37 3.23
CA GLU A 113 -2.63 3.17 4.04
C GLU A 113 -3.16 3.52 5.43
N ARG A 114 -2.59 4.54 6.07
CA ARG A 114 -3.03 4.93 7.42
C ARG A 114 -4.41 5.60 7.44
N ALA A 115 -4.71 6.46 6.46
CA ALA A 115 -6.03 7.07 6.34
C ALA A 115 -7.11 5.99 6.15
N PHE A 116 -6.81 4.97 5.34
CA PHE A 116 -7.75 3.92 5.01
C PHE A 116 -7.80 2.76 6.02
N ALA A 117 -6.79 2.60 6.88
CA ALA A 117 -6.77 1.58 7.91
C ALA A 117 -8.01 1.65 8.82
N MET A 118 -8.46 2.85 9.17
CA MET A 118 -9.66 3.07 9.99
C MET A 118 -10.96 2.62 9.31
N TYR A 119 -10.98 2.58 7.97
CA TYR A 119 -12.15 2.19 7.19
C TYR A 119 -12.20 0.71 6.83
N ARG A 120 -11.07 -0.01 6.94
CA ARG A 120 -11.04 -1.47 6.72
C ARG A 120 -11.90 -2.20 7.76
N GLU A 121 -11.75 -1.86 9.03
CA GLU A 121 -12.50 -2.52 10.12
C GLU A 121 -14.01 -2.29 10.01
N SER A 122 -14.43 -1.10 9.59
CA SER A 122 -15.85 -0.75 9.45
C SER A 122 -16.46 -1.16 8.11
N LYS A 123 -15.64 -1.65 7.16
CA LYS A 123 -16.01 -1.97 5.77
C LYS A 123 -16.84 -0.85 5.11
N SER A 124 -16.58 0.40 5.47
CA SER A 124 -17.30 1.57 4.95
C SER A 124 -16.64 2.17 3.71
N VAL A 125 -15.38 1.83 3.45
CA VAL A 125 -14.64 2.27 2.25
C VAL A 125 -13.82 1.09 1.72
N PHE A 126 -13.92 0.83 0.42
CA PHE A 126 -13.01 -0.07 -0.31
C PHE A 126 -12.03 0.75 -1.13
N VAL A 127 -10.77 0.32 -1.21
CA VAL A 127 -9.69 1.12 -1.79
C VAL A 127 -8.92 0.33 -2.83
N SER A 128 -8.99 0.75 -4.10
CA SER A 128 -8.18 0.19 -5.18
C SER A 128 -6.98 1.09 -5.45
N LYS A 129 -5.76 0.52 -5.40
CA LYS A 129 -4.51 1.24 -5.65
C LYS A 129 -4.00 0.92 -7.05
N LEU A 130 -3.80 1.96 -7.86
CA LEU A 130 -3.30 1.85 -9.22
C LEU A 130 -1.88 2.39 -9.31
N HIS A 131 -1.01 1.64 -9.98
CA HIS A 131 0.33 2.07 -10.36
C HIS A 131 0.47 2.04 -11.88
N ALA A 132 1.14 3.05 -12.45
CA ALA A 132 1.31 3.19 -13.89
C ALA A 132 1.92 1.94 -14.54
N ARG A 133 2.90 1.31 -13.87
CA ARG A 133 3.58 0.10 -14.36
C ARG A 133 2.66 -1.10 -14.59
N ASP A 134 1.54 -1.15 -13.87
CA ASP A 134 0.56 -2.25 -13.95
C ASP A 134 -0.60 -1.89 -14.91
N CYS A 135 -0.67 -0.63 -15.35
CA CYS A 135 -1.75 -0.05 -16.15
C CYS A 135 -1.26 0.36 -17.56
N ALA A 136 -0.49 -0.52 -18.21
CA ALA A 136 0.09 -0.25 -19.54
C ALA A 136 -0.95 -0.11 -20.67
N ASN A 137 -2.17 -0.62 -20.48
CA ASN A 137 -3.30 -0.45 -21.39
C ASN A 137 -4.62 -0.48 -20.61
N LEU A 138 -5.72 -0.11 -21.28
CA LEU A 138 -7.05 -0.06 -20.66
C LEU A 138 -7.46 -1.41 -20.03
N THR A 139 -7.20 -2.53 -20.71
CA THR A 139 -7.54 -3.86 -20.20
C THR A 139 -6.79 -4.16 -18.89
N SER A 140 -5.50 -3.85 -18.80
CA SER A 140 -4.73 -4.07 -17.58
C SER A 140 -5.13 -3.09 -16.48
N ALA A 141 -5.43 -1.83 -16.83
CA ALA A 141 -5.93 -0.82 -15.90
C ALA A 141 -7.27 -1.22 -15.27
N MET A 142 -8.25 -1.63 -16.08
CA MET A 142 -9.55 -2.11 -15.60
C MET A 142 -9.40 -3.37 -14.74
N ARG A 143 -8.51 -4.30 -15.14
CA ARG A 143 -8.18 -5.48 -14.33
C ARG A 143 -7.63 -5.08 -12.95
N CYS A 144 -6.65 -4.18 -12.90
CA CYS A 144 -6.07 -3.69 -11.65
C CYS A 144 -7.12 -2.99 -10.78
N LEU A 145 -7.95 -2.13 -11.39
CA LEU A 145 -9.03 -1.41 -10.71
C LEU A 145 -9.99 -2.38 -10.01
N ILE A 146 -10.52 -3.35 -10.76
CA ILE A 146 -11.54 -4.29 -10.29
C ILE A 146 -10.96 -5.25 -9.26
N LEU A 147 -9.77 -5.80 -9.52
CA LEU A 147 -9.10 -6.70 -8.56
C LEU A 147 -8.73 -5.98 -7.27
N GLY A 148 -8.40 -4.69 -7.32
CA GLY A 148 -8.12 -3.91 -6.13
C GLY A 148 -9.32 -3.79 -5.17
N PHE A 149 -10.55 -3.93 -5.66
CA PHE A 149 -11.75 -3.96 -4.83
C PHE A 149 -12.17 -5.37 -4.45
N ILE A 150 -12.32 -6.26 -5.43
CA ILE A 150 -12.86 -7.61 -5.21
C ILE A 150 -11.84 -8.48 -4.46
N GLY A 151 -10.55 -8.35 -4.79
CA GLY A 151 -9.49 -9.15 -4.18
C GLY A 151 -9.22 -8.82 -2.71
N GLN A 152 -9.58 -7.62 -2.25
CA GLN A 152 -9.49 -7.26 -0.83
C GLN A 152 -10.49 -8.04 0.02
N VAL A 153 -11.72 -8.22 -0.48
CA VAL A 153 -12.74 -9.00 0.24
C VAL A 153 -12.35 -10.46 0.37
N ALA A 154 -11.78 -11.05 -0.69
CA ALA A 154 -11.31 -12.44 -0.65
C ALA A 154 -10.15 -12.64 0.35
N ALA A 155 -9.20 -11.70 0.41
CA ALA A 155 -8.12 -11.76 1.40
C ALA A 155 -8.62 -11.58 2.84
N ASP A 156 -9.59 -10.68 3.08
CA ASP A 156 -10.16 -10.45 4.41
C ASP A 156 -11.05 -11.61 4.90
N GLU A 157 -11.65 -12.40 3.99
CA GLU A 157 -12.47 -13.58 4.32
C GLU A 157 -11.60 -14.83 4.59
N ASP A 158 -10.41 -14.92 3.98
CA ASP A 158 -9.44 -16.00 4.20
C ASP A 158 -8.56 -15.78 5.46
N GLU A 159 -8.46 -14.55 5.98
CA GLU A 159 -7.63 -14.22 7.16
C GLU A 159 -8.23 -14.64 8.53
N GLU A 160 -9.49 -15.12 8.58
CA GLU A 160 -10.04 -15.75 9.81
C GLU A 160 -9.59 -17.21 10.01
N GLU A 161 -8.95 -17.83 9.01
CA GLU A 161 -8.35 -19.17 9.08
C GLU A 161 -6.92 -19.16 8.52
N ASP A 162 -5.95 -18.60 9.26
CA ASP A 162 -4.60 -19.18 9.43
C ASP A 162 -3.56 -18.16 9.90
N ALA A 163 -3.34 -18.13 11.21
CA ALA A 163 -2.14 -17.56 11.81
C ALA A 163 -0.93 -18.51 11.61
N ASN A 164 -0.35 -18.56 10.41
CA ASN A 164 1.07 -18.91 10.25
C ASN A 164 1.61 -18.70 8.82
N GLY A 165 2.53 -17.75 8.68
CA GLY A 165 3.74 -17.98 7.89
C GLY A 165 3.77 -17.48 6.43
N VAL A 166 4.56 -16.41 6.25
CA VAL A 166 5.49 -16.19 5.13
C VAL A 166 4.90 -15.96 3.73
N GLY A 167 4.92 -14.68 3.33
CA GLY A 167 5.49 -14.27 2.04
C GLY A 167 4.68 -14.57 0.78
N GLY A 168 3.87 -13.58 0.37
CA GLY A 168 3.68 -13.27 -1.04
C GLY A 168 3.05 -14.35 -1.92
N SER A 169 1.85 -14.81 -1.59
CA SER A 169 0.99 -15.48 -2.57
C SER A 169 -0.01 -14.47 -3.10
N ARG A 170 0.19 -14.01 -4.35
CA ARG A 170 -0.87 -13.43 -5.18
C ARG A 170 -1.86 -14.55 -5.46
N SER A 171 -2.76 -14.80 -4.50
CA SER A 171 -3.73 -15.88 -4.56
C SER A 171 -4.55 -15.77 -5.86
N GLY A 172 -4.67 -16.90 -6.54
CA GLY A 172 -5.16 -17.02 -7.91
C GLY A 172 -6.58 -16.51 -8.08
N GLY A 173 -6.71 -15.26 -8.52
CA GLY A 173 -7.93 -14.79 -9.17
C GLY A 173 -8.17 -15.60 -10.45
N PRO A 174 -9.43 -15.84 -10.85
CA PRO A 174 -9.77 -16.65 -12.01
C PRO A 174 -9.07 -16.08 -13.25
N ALA A 175 -8.12 -16.84 -13.80
CA ALA A 175 -7.16 -16.40 -14.81
C ALA A 175 -7.79 -15.94 -16.16
N LEU A 176 -9.10 -16.04 -16.30
CA LEU A 176 -9.87 -15.83 -17.53
C LEU A 176 -11.14 -14.99 -17.34
N ALA A 177 -11.36 -14.38 -16.17
CA ALA A 177 -12.51 -13.49 -16.01
C ALA A 177 -12.31 -12.24 -16.88
N ASN A 178 -13.30 -11.91 -17.71
CA ASN A 178 -13.37 -10.60 -18.34
C ASN A 178 -13.54 -9.57 -17.21
N TYR A 179 -12.46 -8.85 -16.88
CA TYR A 179 -12.48 -7.76 -15.91
C TYR A 179 -13.16 -6.54 -16.51
N ASP A 180 -14.47 -6.69 -16.71
CA ASP A 180 -15.38 -5.68 -17.22
C ASP A 180 -16.06 -4.95 -16.04
N ILE A 181 -16.41 -3.69 -16.25
CA ILE A 181 -17.05 -2.85 -15.24
C ILE A 181 -18.37 -3.45 -14.72
N ASN A 182 -19.06 -4.22 -15.56
CA ASN A 182 -20.26 -4.98 -15.17
C ASN A 182 -19.99 -5.98 -14.04
N LEU A 183 -18.79 -6.56 -13.95
CA LEU A 183 -18.38 -7.43 -12.86
C LEU A 183 -18.31 -6.65 -11.54
N LEU A 184 -17.71 -5.46 -11.58
CA LEU A 184 -17.62 -4.60 -10.40
C LEU A 184 -19.01 -4.10 -9.98
N GLU A 185 -19.87 -3.75 -10.93
CA GLU A 185 -21.25 -3.35 -10.63
C GLU A 185 -22.05 -4.49 -9.98
N ALA A 186 -21.95 -5.71 -10.52
CA ALA A 186 -22.62 -6.89 -9.97
C ALA A 186 -22.16 -7.20 -8.54
N TRP A 187 -20.86 -7.07 -8.27
CA TRP A 187 -20.28 -7.20 -6.93
C TRP A 187 -20.73 -6.09 -5.98
N TYR A 188 -20.81 -4.84 -6.44
CA TYR A 188 -21.17 -3.69 -5.60
C TYR A 188 -22.67 -3.57 -5.33
N ARG A 189 -23.52 -4.03 -6.25
CA ARG A 189 -25.00 -3.95 -6.15
C ARG A 189 -25.60 -4.43 -4.82
N PRO A 190 -25.20 -5.58 -4.23
CA PRO A 190 -25.70 -5.98 -2.91
C PRO A 190 -25.20 -5.06 -1.78
N LEU A 191 -23.99 -4.51 -1.89
CA LEU A 191 -23.40 -3.58 -0.91
C LEU A 191 -24.10 -2.22 -0.93
N ALA A 192 -24.48 -1.75 -2.12
CA ALA A 192 -25.20 -0.49 -2.33
C ALA A 192 -26.59 -0.46 -1.65
N LYS A 193 -27.17 -1.63 -1.33
CA LYS A 193 -28.47 -1.74 -0.66
C LYS A 193 -28.39 -1.66 0.87
N ARG A 194 -27.19 -1.56 1.43
CA ARG A 194 -26.99 -1.38 2.88
C ARG A 194 -27.52 -0.01 3.31
N GLN A 195 -27.84 0.14 4.60
CA GLN A 195 -28.29 1.42 5.15
C GLN A 195 -27.23 2.54 4.97
N SER A 196 -25.96 2.15 5.02
CA SER A 196 -24.80 2.98 4.66
C SER A 196 -24.00 2.24 3.57
N PRO A 197 -24.18 2.59 2.28
CA PRO A 197 -23.42 1.95 1.20
C PRO A 197 -21.93 2.31 1.33
N PRO A 198 -21.02 1.35 1.16
CA PRO A 198 -19.60 1.60 1.29
C PRO A 198 -19.07 2.40 0.09
N LYS A 199 -18.15 3.33 0.31
CA LYS A 199 -17.58 4.14 -0.77
C LYS A 199 -16.46 3.40 -1.49
N LEU A 200 -16.36 3.56 -2.81
CA LEU A 200 -15.25 3.05 -3.60
C LEU A 200 -14.25 4.16 -3.84
N VAL A 201 -13.01 3.98 -3.37
CA VAL A 201 -11.92 4.95 -3.53
C VAL A 201 -10.84 4.38 -4.42
N VAL A 202 -10.44 5.14 -5.43
CA VAL A 202 -9.32 4.79 -6.31
C VAL A 202 -8.14 5.69 -6.01
N VAL A 203 -7.01 5.10 -5.66
CA VAL A 203 -5.76 5.81 -5.41
C VAL A 203 -4.84 5.62 -6.61
N ILE A 204 -4.65 6.68 -7.38
CA ILE A 204 -3.72 6.68 -8.53
C ILE A 204 -2.35 7.13 -8.03
N SER A 205 -1.44 6.17 -7.91
CA SER A 205 -0.04 6.42 -7.53
C SER A 205 0.79 6.74 -8.76
N ASP A 206 1.73 7.67 -8.65
CA ASP A 206 2.61 8.05 -9.77
C ASP A 206 1.81 8.52 -11.00
N PHE A 207 0.81 9.37 -10.77
CA PHE A 207 -0.10 9.91 -11.79
C PHE A 207 0.62 10.40 -13.06
N GLU A 208 1.78 11.05 -12.90
CA GLU A 208 2.59 11.57 -14.00
C GLU A 208 3.14 10.50 -14.96
N ALA A 209 3.19 9.23 -14.53
CA ALA A 209 3.70 8.12 -15.32
C ALA A 209 2.61 7.36 -16.09
N PHE A 210 1.33 7.72 -15.92
CA PHE A 210 0.24 7.08 -16.63
C PHE A 210 0.15 7.54 -18.09
N ASP A 211 -0.20 6.60 -18.98
CA ASP A 211 -0.66 6.96 -20.31
C ASP A 211 -2.00 7.72 -20.21
N THR A 212 -2.04 8.91 -20.80
CA THR A 212 -3.20 9.80 -20.71
C THR A 212 -4.46 9.18 -21.31
N SER A 213 -4.33 8.47 -22.45
CA SER A 213 -5.47 7.83 -23.13
C SER A 213 -6.07 6.71 -22.29
N VAL A 214 -5.23 5.89 -21.66
CA VAL A 214 -5.67 4.81 -20.78
C VAL A 214 -6.43 5.37 -19.57
N LEU A 215 -5.90 6.44 -18.97
CA LEU A 215 -6.52 7.04 -17.80
C LEU A 215 -7.85 7.73 -18.14
N GLU A 216 -7.90 8.45 -19.25
CA GLU A 216 -9.11 9.10 -19.76
C GLU A 216 -10.23 8.09 -20.00
N ASP A 217 -9.93 7.01 -20.74
CA ASP A 217 -10.89 5.95 -21.03
C ASP A 217 -11.38 5.25 -19.76
N MET A 218 -10.47 4.96 -18.82
CA MET A 218 -10.82 4.33 -17.54
C MET A 218 -11.76 5.22 -16.70
N LEU A 219 -11.44 6.51 -16.58
CA LEU A 219 -12.27 7.46 -15.83
C LEU A 219 -13.63 7.66 -16.52
N TYR A 220 -13.65 7.70 -17.85
CA TYR A 220 -14.88 7.77 -18.64
C TYR A 220 -15.78 6.56 -18.35
N ILE A 221 -15.23 5.34 -18.38
CA ILE A 221 -15.98 4.11 -18.06
C ILE A 221 -16.54 4.17 -16.62
N CYS A 222 -15.72 4.57 -15.64
CA CYS A 222 -16.16 4.64 -14.24
C CYS A 222 -17.33 5.62 -14.04
N ARG A 223 -17.32 6.75 -14.77
CA ARG A 223 -18.40 7.76 -14.72
C ARG A 223 -19.74 7.24 -15.26
N GLN A 224 -19.73 6.27 -16.17
CA GLN A 224 -20.95 5.75 -16.80
C GLN A 224 -21.76 4.81 -15.88
N VAL A 225 -21.23 4.43 -14.71
CA VAL A 225 -21.89 3.50 -13.80
C VAL A 225 -22.61 4.26 -12.69
N PRO A 226 -23.96 4.33 -12.71
CA PRO A 226 -24.71 5.18 -11.78
C PRO A 226 -24.60 4.73 -10.32
N SER A 227 -24.42 3.42 -10.08
CA SER A 227 -24.28 2.87 -8.73
C SER A 227 -23.01 3.32 -8.01
N PHE A 228 -22.03 3.88 -8.71
CA PHE A 228 -20.81 4.43 -8.10
C PHE A 228 -20.92 5.93 -7.77
N LEU A 229 -22.05 6.56 -8.09
CA LEU A 229 -22.27 8.02 -8.01
C LEU A 229 -23.31 8.42 -6.95
N THR A 230 -23.64 7.50 -6.05
CA THR A 230 -24.65 7.62 -4.98
C THR A 230 -24.03 7.28 -3.64
#